data_AF-A0A2V5V5P9-F1
#
_entry.id   AF-A0A2V5V5P9-F1
#
_cell.length_a   1.000
_cell.length_b   1.000
_cell.length_c   1.000
_cell.angle_alpha   90.00
_cell.angle_beta   90.00
_cell.angle_gamma   90.00
#
_symmetry.space_group_name_H-M   'P 1'
#
loop_
_entity.id
_entity.type
_entity.pdbx_description
1 polymer ?
#
loop_
_entity_poly.entity_id
_entity_poly.type
_entity_poly.pdbx_seq_one_letter_code
_entity_poly.pdbx_strand_id
1 'polypeptide(L)'
;MNALIYDRICRRLLRLFSAIAAGFFALWTSVADAEQEQRTAALQVASGDLAAANALTKQIAALSPRVRTEEATRLAECAYVTVSQLKRQYHMFGTPIFNNFLIYHGIRKRGYCFQWAEDLLVALDALKLNSLELHWGESNVGNWRENNCVVVTAKGQPFNRGIVLDCWRHFGHLRWNAVTADEDPYVENKAYAQFVRARSAAATNRHVAFQTTIKANRKSDN
;
A
#
# COMPACT_ATOMS: atom_id res chain seq x y z
N MET A 1 -27.08 -62.95 12.43
CA MET A 1 -25.67 -62.62 12.06
C MET A 1 -25.53 -61.35 11.20
N ASN A 2 -26.60 -60.84 10.56
CA ASN A 2 -26.50 -59.71 9.61
C ASN A 2 -26.54 -58.29 10.22
N ALA A 3 -27.15 -58.07 11.39
CA ALA A 3 -27.28 -56.73 11.98
C ALA A 3 -25.94 -56.15 12.51
N LEU A 4 -25.06 -57.00 13.05
CA LEU A 4 -23.74 -56.61 13.58
C LEU A 4 -22.73 -56.21 12.49
N ILE A 5 -22.91 -56.73 11.27
CA ILE A 5 -22.05 -56.42 10.12
C ILE A 5 -22.43 -55.06 9.53
N TYR A 6 -23.72 -54.78 9.39
CA TYR A 6 -24.22 -53.51 8.86
C TYR A 6 -23.84 -52.32 9.75
N ASP A 7 -23.94 -52.47 11.06
CA ASP A 7 -23.57 -51.45 12.04
C ASP A 7 -22.05 -51.17 12.08
N ARG A 8 -21.20 -52.18 11.83
CA ARG A 8 -19.74 -51.99 11.66
C ARG A 8 -19.39 -51.27 10.36
N ILE A 9 -20.07 -51.56 9.27
CA ILE A 9 -19.84 -50.89 7.96
C ILE A 9 -20.32 -49.44 8.02
N CYS A 10 -21.49 -49.18 8.60
CA CYS A 10 -22.04 -47.83 8.74
C CYS A 10 -21.14 -46.94 9.63
N ARG A 11 -20.63 -47.46 10.76
CA ARG A 11 -19.66 -46.74 11.59
C ARG A 11 -18.31 -46.51 10.91
N ARG A 12 -17.85 -47.44 10.05
CA ARG A 12 -16.61 -47.24 9.26
C ARG A 12 -16.80 -46.19 8.18
N LEU A 13 -17.92 -46.20 7.47
CA LEU A 13 -18.25 -45.19 6.46
C LEU A 13 -18.42 -43.81 7.10
N LEU A 14 -19.15 -43.70 8.22
CA LEU A 14 -19.30 -42.44 8.94
C LEU A 14 -17.95 -41.89 9.42
N ARG A 15 -17.07 -42.76 9.94
CA ARG A 15 -15.70 -42.38 10.34
C ARG A 15 -14.84 -41.90 9.16
N LEU A 16 -14.95 -42.57 8.01
CA LEU A 16 -14.24 -42.18 6.78
C LEU A 16 -14.73 -40.82 6.27
N PHE A 17 -16.03 -40.55 6.25
CA PHE A 17 -16.57 -39.24 5.88
C PHE A 17 -16.13 -38.13 6.84
N SER A 18 -16.16 -38.37 8.16
CA SER A 18 -15.66 -37.40 9.13
C SER A 18 -14.14 -37.18 9.06
N ALA A 19 -13.35 -38.20 8.72
CA ALA A 19 -11.90 -38.07 8.55
C ALA A 19 -11.54 -37.28 7.28
N ILE A 20 -12.28 -37.49 6.19
CA ILE A 20 -12.13 -36.72 4.95
C ILE A 20 -12.52 -35.26 5.18
N ALA A 21 -13.67 -35.00 5.84
CA ALA A 21 -14.10 -33.65 6.17
C ALA A 21 -13.11 -32.93 7.12
N ALA A 22 -12.57 -33.63 8.13
CA ALA A 22 -11.53 -33.10 9.00
C ALA A 22 -10.21 -32.82 8.25
N GLY A 23 -9.84 -33.69 7.30
CA GLY A 23 -8.67 -33.49 6.44
C GLY A 23 -8.79 -32.28 5.51
N PHE A 24 -9.96 -32.08 4.89
CA PHE A 24 -10.25 -30.88 4.10
C PHE A 24 -10.29 -29.61 4.96
N PHE A 25 -10.85 -29.67 6.18
CA PHE A 25 -10.86 -28.54 7.10
C PHE A 25 -9.44 -28.17 7.56
N ALA A 26 -8.62 -29.16 7.93
CA ALA A 26 -7.23 -28.95 8.31
C ALA A 26 -6.36 -28.41 7.17
N LEU A 27 -6.59 -28.88 5.94
CA LEU A 27 -5.93 -28.35 4.74
C LEU A 27 -6.41 -26.93 4.40
N TRP A 28 -7.69 -26.62 4.63
CA TRP A 28 -8.23 -25.28 4.43
C TRP A 28 -7.68 -24.28 5.46
N THR A 29 -7.55 -24.69 6.73
CA THR A 29 -6.94 -23.85 7.78
C THR A 29 -5.47 -23.58 7.49
N SER A 30 -4.70 -24.57 7.04
CA SER A 30 -3.27 -24.37 6.75
C SER A 30 -3.02 -23.46 5.55
N VAL A 31 -3.87 -23.51 4.52
CA VAL A 31 -3.81 -22.57 3.38
C VAL A 31 -4.17 -21.15 3.82
N ALA A 32 -5.19 -20.98 4.66
CA ALA A 32 -5.57 -19.67 5.19
C ALA A 32 -4.48 -19.05 6.06
N ASP A 33 -3.85 -19.86 6.92
CA ASP A 33 -2.74 -19.42 7.78
C ASP A 33 -1.49 -19.05 6.95
N ALA A 34 -1.16 -19.84 5.91
CA ALA A 34 -0.06 -19.54 5.00
C ALA A 34 -0.28 -18.25 4.19
N GLU A 35 -1.51 -17.99 3.72
CA GLU A 35 -1.86 -16.73 3.08
C GLU A 35 -1.75 -15.54 4.03
N GLN A 36 -2.13 -15.72 5.29
CA GLN A 36 -2.07 -14.68 6.32
C GLN A 36 -0.61 -14.37 6.71
N GLU A 37 0.23 -15.39 6.87
CA GLU A 37 1.66 -15.24 7.16
C GLU A 37 2.38 -14.54 5.99
N GLN A 38 2.08 -14.93 4.76
CA GLN A 38 2.66 -14.32 3.56
C GLN A 38 2.20 -12.88 3.34
N ARG A 39 0.94 -12.54 3.67
CA ARG A 39 0.46 -11.14 3.69
C ARG A 39 1.14 -10.32 4.77
N THR A 40 1.38 -10.91 5.93
CA THR A 40 2.08 -10.23 7.04
C THR A 40 3.53 -9.96 6.67
N ALA A 41 4.23 -10.93 6.06
CA ALA A 41 5.58 -10.75 5.54
C ALA A 41 5.65 -9.69 4.42
N ALA A 42 4.66 -9.63 3.54
CA ALA A 42 4.58 -8.61 2.48
C ALA A 42 4.31 -7.18 3.00
N LEU A 43 3.85 -7.06 4.25
CA LEU A 43 3.58 -5.81 4.95
C LEU A 43 4.70 -5.40 5.91
N GLN A 44 5.76 -6.21 6.04
CA GLN A 44 6.90 -5.89 6.90
C GLN A 44 7.94 -5.03 6.17
N VAL A 45 8.50 -4.07 6.90
CA VAL A 45 9.64 -3.28 6.41
C VAL A 45 10.84 -4.22 6.27
N ALA A 46 11.54 -4.15 5.13
CA ALA A 46 12.74 -4.94 4.91
C ALA A 46 13.81 -4.61 5.97
N SER A 47 14.56 -5.60 6.45
CA SER A 47 15.54 -5.42 7.53
C SER A 47 16.57 -4.31 7.25
N GLY A 48 16.94 -4.12 5.98
CA GLY A 48 17.85 -3.05 5.55
C GLY A 48 17.26 -1.63 5.65
N ASP A 49 15.94 -1.51 5.65
CA ASP A 49 15.22 -0.22 5.72
C ASP A 49 14.73 0.11 7.13
N LEU A 50 14.79 -0.83 8.08
CA LEU A 50 14.24 -0.67 9.43
C LEU A 50 14.82 0.53 10.18
N ALA A 51 16.13 0.75 10.08
CA ALA A 51 16.79 1.91 10.70
C ALA A 51 16.29 3.24 10.10
N ALA A 52 16.08 3.27 8.78
CA ALA A 52 15.63 4.45 8.06
C ALA A 52 14.13 4.72 8.30
N ALA A 53 13.31 3.68 8.46
CA ALA A 53 11.92 3.77 8.90
C ALA A 53 11.83 4.34 10.32
N ASN A 54 12.64 3.83 11.26
CA ASN A 54 12.69 4.36 12.63
C ASN A 54 13.16 5.83 12.68
N ALA A 55 14.09 6.22 11.81
CA ALA A 55 14.52 7.61 11.69
C ALA A 55 13.38 8.51 11.18
N LEU A 56 12.63 8.07 10.16
CA LEU A 56 11.47 8.78 9.65
C LEU A 56 10.37 8.90 10.71
N THR A 57 10.08 7.83 11.46
CA THR A 57 9.14 7.85 12.59
C THR A 57 9.46 8.97 13.58
N LYS A 58 10.72 9.07 13.99
CA LYS A 58 11.17 10.11 14.94
C LYS A 58 10.96 11.51 14.37
N GLN A 59 11.22 11.70 13.09
CA GLN A 59 11.08 13.01 12.44
C GLN A 59 9.62 13.42 12.27
N ILE A 60 8.74 12.48 11.89
CA ILE A 60 7.30 12.74 11.82
C ILE A 60 6.74 13.04 13.22
N ALA A 61 7.13 12.27 14.23
CA ALA A 61 6.71 12.51 15.62
C ALA A 61 7.19 13.87 16.14
N ALA A 62 8.34 14.37 15.65
CA ALA A 62 8.89 15.67 16.01
C ALA A 62 8.20 16.86 15.32
N LEU A 63 7.31 16.65 14.35
CA LEU A 63 6.59 17.74 13.66
C LEU A 63 5.77 18.61 14.63
N SER A 64 5.18 17.99 15.65
CA SER A 64 4.38 18.65 16.68
C SER A 64 4.15 17.73 17.88
N PRO A 65 4.06 18.25 19.12
CA PRO A 65 3.67 17.46 20.30
C PRO A 65 2.29 16.78 20.19
N ARG A 66 1.45 17.19 19.24
CA ARG A 66 0.13 16.58 18.98
C ARG A 66 0.19 15.34 18.09
N VAL A 67 1.33 15.08 17.44
CA VAL A 67 1.50 13.89 16.60
C VAL A 67 1.57 12.66 17.50
N ARG A 68 0.75 11.66 17.18
CA ARG A 68 0.78 10.38 17.87
C ARG A 68 1.94 9.54 17.34
N THR A 69 2.84 9.10 18.22
CA THR A 69 3.99 8.28 17.82
C THR A 69 3.58 7.01 17.09
N GLU A 70 2.45 6.40 17.46
CA GLU A 70 1.93 5.20 16.78
C GLU A 70 1.50 5.50 15.34
N GLU A 71 0.96 6.69 15.07
CA GLU A 71 0.62 7.12 13.71
C GLU A 71 1.87 7.42 12.88
N ALA A 72 2.88 8.05 13.49
CA ALA A 72 4.16 8.27 12.85
C ALA A 72 4.84 6.95 12.44
N THR A 73 4.82 5.94 13.33
CA THR A 73 5.33 4.60 13.02
C THR A 73 4.57 3.95 11.88
N ARG A 74 3.23 3.90 11.95
CA ARG A 74 2.41 3.29 10.90
C ARG A 74 2.60 3.96 9.54
N LEU A 75 2.73 5.28 9.51
CA LEU A 75 2.99 6.02 8.28
C LEU A 75 4.37 5.66 7.72
N ALA A 76 5.42 5.71 8.54
CA ALA A 76 6.78 5.42 8.10
C ALA A 76 6.90 3.98 7.56
N GLU A 77 6.40 2.99 8.30
CA GLU A 77 6.41 1.59 7.87
C GLU A 77 5.64 1.40 6.56
N CYS A 78 4.43 1.97 6.46
CA CYS A 78 3.64 1.91 5.24
C CYS A 78 4.38 2.55 4.06
N ALA A 79 5.04 3.69 4.26
CA ALA A 79 5.80 4.34 3.19
C ALA A 79 6.93 3.45 2.67
N TYR A 80 7.75 2.86 3.53
CA TYR A 80 8.85 1.97 3.09
C TYR A 80 8.34 0.69 2.43
N VAL A 81 7.30 0.06 2.98
CA VAL A 81 6.66 -1.12 2.41
C VAL A 81 6.11 -0.81 1.02
N THR A 82 5.34 0.27 0.89
CA THR A 82 4.74 0.69 -0.38
C THR A 82 5.81 1.02 -1.41
N VAL A 83 6.85 1.78 -1.05
CA VAL A 83 7.92 2.13 -1.98
C VAL A 83 8.68 0.89 -2.46
N SER A 84 8.95 -0.05 -1.56
CA SER A 84 9.57 -1.34 -1.92
C SER A 84 8.70 -2.13 -2.90
N GLN A 85 7.37 -2.14 -2.71
CA GLN A 85 6.42 -2.76 -3.63
C GLN A 85 6.38 -2.05 -4.99
N LEU A 86 6.29 -0.71 -5.01
CA LEU A 86 6.27 0.09 -6.23
C LEU A 86 7.55 -0.09 -7.05
N LYS A 87 8.71 -0.16 -6.40
CA LYS A 87 9.99 -0.45 -7.06
C LYS A 87 9.96 -1.73 -7.88
N ARG A 88 9.36 -2.79 -7.33
CA ARG A 88 9.16 -4.06 -8.05
C ARG A 88 8.13 -3.93 -9.17
N GLN A 89 6.97 -3.35 -8.88
CA GLN A 89 5.86 -3.20 -9.84
C GLN A 89 6.26 -2.38 -11.07
N TYR A 90 7.03 -1.31 -10.86
CA TYR A 90 7.49 -0.43 -11.93
C TYR A 90 8.78 -0.89 -12.59
N HIS A 91 9.36 -2.00 -12.15
CA HIS A 91 10.60 -2.54 -12.69
C HIS A 91 11.68 -1.45 -12.79
N MET A 92 11.78 -0.65 -11.71
CA MET A 92 12.59 0.56 -11.72
C MET A 92 14.05 0.20 -11.98
N PHE A 93 14.59 0.71 -13.08
CA PHE A 93 15.93 0.44 -13.56
C PHE A 93 16.47 1.66 -14.32
N GLY A 94 17.74 1.99 -14.10
CA GLY A 94 18.38 3.16 -14.68
C GLY A 94 17.93 4.46 -14.00
N THR A 95 18.10 5.59 -14.70
CA THR A 95 17.76 6.92 -14.15
C THR A 95 16.26 7.23 -14.28
N PRO A 96 15.70 8.13 -13.45
CA PRO A 96 14.31 8.55 -13.57
C PRO A 96 13.99 9.13 -14.96
N ILE A 97 14.94 9.88 -15.54
CA ILE A 97 14.84 10.40 -16.92
C ILE A 97 14.77 9.25 -17.93
N PHE A 98 15.62 8.23 -17.78
CA PHE A 98 15.58 7.06 -18.67
C PHE A 98 14.27 6.27 -18.51
N ASN A 99 13.75 6.16 -17.29
CA ASN A 99 12.44 5.54 -17.07
C ASN A 99 11.32 6.32 -17.77
N ASN A 100 11.32 7.66 -17.68
CA ASN A 100 10.35 8.51 -18.37
C ASN A 100 10.45 8.35 -19.90
N PHE A 101 11.67 8.28 -20.45
CA PHE A 101 11.89 8.00 -21.87
C PHE A 101 11.25 6.67 -22.30
N LEU A 102 11.44 5.61 -21.52
CA LEU A 102 10.85 4.30 -21.82
C LEU A 102 9.31 4.32 -21.75
N ILE A 103 8.73 5.12 -20.86
CA ILE A 103 7.27 5.28 -20.79
C ILE A 103 6.75 6.09 -21.99
N TYR A 104 7.44 7.19 -22.34
CA TYR A 104 7.10 8.03 -23.48
C TYR A 104 7.07 7.24 -24.79
N HIS A 105 8.03 6.33 -24.99
CA HIS A 105 8.08 5.43 -26.14
C HIS A 105 7.16 4.20 -26.03
N GLY A 106 6.31 4.11 -25.00
CA GLY A 106 5.33 3.03 -24.84
C GLY A 106 5.92 1.68 -24.43
N ILE A 107 7.22 1.62 -24.13
CA ILE A 107 7.90 0.39 -23.67
C ILE A 107 7.47 0.05 -22.24
N ARG A 108 7.24 1.07 -21.41
CA ARG A 108 6.64 0.94 -20.08
C ARG A 108 5.29 1.63 -20.00
N LYS A 109 4.37 1.06 -19.22
CA LYS A 109 3.01 1.60 -19.06
C LYS A 109 2.90 2.65 -17.94
N ARG A 110 3.80 2.59 -16.95
CA ARG A 110 3.77 3.42 -15.73
C ARG A 110 5.18 3.65 -15.18
N GLY A 111 5.31 4.62 -14.28
CA GLY A 111 6.52 4.96 -13.54
C GLY A 111 6.93 6.45 -13.62
N TYR A 112 6.05 7.33 -14.09
CA TYR A 112 6.27 8.78 -13.99
C TYR A 112 6.24 9.25 -12.53
N CYS A 113 6.90 10.36 -12.22
CA CYS A 113 6.97 10.96 -10.88
C CYS A 113 5.58 11.07 -10.22
N PHE A 114 4.59 11.63 -10.91
CA PHE A 114 3.23 11.72 -10.40
C PHE A 114 2.62 10.35 -10.06
N GLN A 115 2.90 9.28 -10.82
CA GLN A 115 2.32 7.95 -10.56
C GLN A 115 2.88 7.31 -9.31
N TRP A 116 4.17 7.51 -9.04
CA TRP A 116 4.79 7.09 -7.77
C TRP A 116 4.19 7.84 -6.58
N ALA A 117 4.07 9.16 -6.68
CA ALA A 117 3.48 9.98 -5.63
C ALA A 117 1.99 9.68 -5.40
N GLU A 118 1.22 9.42 -6.46
CA GLU A 118 -0.19 9.03 -6.40
C GLU A 118 -0.37 7.71 -5.63
N ASP A 119 0.38 6.68 -6.00
CA ASP A 119 0.22 5.36 -5.39
C ASP A 119 0.71 5.35 -3.93
N LEU A 120 1.77 6.11 -3.63
CA LEU A 120 2.18 6.36 -2.25
C LEU A 120 1.10 7.10 -1.46
N LEU A 121 0.52 8.18 -2.02
CA LEU A 121 -0.55 8.93 -1.37
C LEU A 121 -1.76 8.05 -1.08
N VAL A 122 -2.17 7.20 -2.02
CA VAL A 122 -3.30 6.28 -1.85
C VAL A 122 -3.04 5.28 -0.72
N ALA A 123 -1.83 4.70 -0.65
CA ALA A 123 -1.48 3.77 0.42
C ALA A 123 -1.48 4.44 1.79
N LEU A 124 -0.89 5.64 1.90
CA LEU A 124 -0.85 6.39 3.16
C LEU A 124 -2.23 6.91 3.58
N ASP A 125 -3.07 7.34 2.64
CA ASP A 125 -4.43 7.82 2.93
C ASP A 125 -5.35 6.70 3.45
N ALA A 126 -5.06 5.44 3.10
CA ALA A 126 -5.78 4.28 3.62
C ALA A 126 -5.54 4.07 5.14
N LEU A 127 -4.48 4.65 5.72
CA LEU A 127 -4.19 4.53 7.15
C LEU A 127 -5.18 5.30 8.05
N LYS A 128 -5.91 6.27 7.48
CA LYS A 128 -6.90 7.13 8.17
C LYS A 128 -6.34 7.74 9.46
N LEU A 129 -5.22 8.42 9.32
CA LEU A 129 -4.50 9.09 10.41
C LEU A 129 -5.28 10.34 10.88
N ASN A 130 -5.23 10.61 12.18
CA ASN A 130 -5.97 11.67 12.84
C ASN A 130 -5.10 12.85 13.29
N SER A 131 -3.81 12.60 13.55
CA SER A 131 -2.84 13.61 14.02
C SER A 131 -1.93 14.14 12.92
N LEU A 132 -2.01 13.55 11.72
CA LEU A 132 -1.20 13.87 10.56
C LEU A 132 -2.08 14.22 9.35
N GLU A 133 -1.58 15.09 8.48
CA GLU A 133 -2.20 15.45 7.20
C GLU A 133 -1.25 15.09 6.05
N LEU A 134 -1.83 14.64 4.93
CA LEU A 134 -1.11 14.26 3.72
C LEU A 134 -1.44 15.26 2.62
N HIS A 135 -0.40 15.85 2.03
CA HIS A 135 -0.49 16.88 1.02
C HIS A 135 0.17 16.41 -0.27
N TRP A 136 -0.26 16.98 -1.39
CA TRP A 136 0.43 16.82 -2.67
C TRP A 136 1.44 17.95 -2.84
N GLY A 137 2.70 17.59 -3.07
CA GLY A 137 3.75 18.51 -3.45
C GLY A 137 4.06 18.39 -4.94
N GLU A 138 4.18 19.53 -5.61
CA GLU A 138 4.65 19.62 -7.00
C GLU A 138 5.74 20.67 -7.14
N SER A 139 6.72 20.39 -7.99
CA SER A 139 7.84 21.26 -8.29
C SER A 139 8.04 21.29 -9.80
N ASN A 140 8.45 22.45 -10.34
CA ASN A 140 8.82 22.61 -11.76
C ASN A 140 7.74 22.13 -12.75
N VAL A 141 6.46 22.36 -12.43
CA VAL A 141 5.31 21.88 -13.22
C VAL A 141 5.40 22.30 -14.68
N GLY A 142 5.16 21.36 -15.59
CA GLY A 142 5.11 21.58 -17.03
C GLY A 142 6.47 21.63 -17.74
N ASN A 143 7.57 21.31 -17.04
CA ASN A 143 8.89 21.23 -17.66
C ASN A 143 9.63 19.93 -17.33
N TRP A 144 10.81 19.73 -17.93
CA TRP A 144 11.56 18.46 -17.82
C TRP A 144 12.09 18.17 -16.41
N ARG A 145 12.13 19.16 -15.51
CA ARG A 145 12.48 19.02 -14.09
C ARG A 145 11.27 18.78 -13.19
N GLU A 146 10.08 18.59 -13.76
CA GLU A 146 8.86 18.35 -12.99
C GLU A 146 9.04 17.16 -12.04
N ASN A 147 8.66 17.36 -10.79
CA ASN A 147 8.66 16.31 -9.80
C ASN A 147 7.49 16.45 -8.83
N ASN A 148 6.97 15.32 -8.37
CA ASN A 148 5.84 15.26 -7.45
C ASN A 148 6.17 14.36 -6.27
N CYS A 149 5.65 14.72 -5.12
CA CYS A 149 5.86 13.98 -3.89
C CYS A 149 4.61 14.02 -2.99
N VAL A 150 4.64 13.22 -1.94
CA VAL A 150 3.72 13.39 -0.81
C VAL A 150 4.41 14.23 0.25
N VAL A 151 3.71 15.18 0.86
CA VAL A 151 4.22 15.91 2.03
C VAL A 151 3.37 15.56 3.24
N VAL A 152 4.02 15.29 4.36
CA VAL A 152 3.37 14.97 5.63
C VAL A 152 3.54 16.14 6.58
N THR A 153 2.44 16.59 7.19
CA THR A 153 2.45 17.59 8.26
C THR A 153 1.73 17.08 9.49
N ALA A 154 1.95 17.71 10.65
CA ALA A 154 1.02 17.58 11.76
C ALA A 154 -0.31 18.24 11.41
N LYS A 155 -1.43 17.73 11.95
CA LYS A 155 -2.75 18.29 11.68
C LYS A 155 -2.83 19.80 11.95
N GLY A 156 -3.29 20.56 10.95
CA GLY A 156 -3.37 22.02 10.98
C GLY A 156 -2.03 22.77 10.85
N GLN A 157 -0.92 22.08 10.58
CA GLN A 157 0.39 22.68 10.33
C GLN A 157 0.50 23.11 8.84
N PRO A 158 1.14 24.25 8.53
CA PRO A 158 1.28 24.68 7.14
C PRO A 158 2.22 23.75 6.36
N PHE A 159 1.99 23.63 5.05
CA PHE A 159 2.73 22.75 4.13
C PHE A 159 4.25 22.87 4.24
N ASN A 160 4.79 24.09 4.32
CA ASN A 160 6.24 24.34 4.36
C ASN A 160 6.94 23.85 5.64
N ARG A 161 6.20 23.44 6.66
CA ARG A 161 6.72 22.83 7.88
C ARG A 161 6.70 21.29 7.82
N GLY A 162 6.23 20.72 6.72
CA GLY A 162 6.12 19.28 6.53
C GLY A 162 7.42 18.60 6.14
N ILE A 163 7.30 17.28 6.00
CA ILE A 163 8.35 16.37 5.51
C ILE A 163 7.95 15.88 4.13
N VAL A 164 8.84 16.05 3.15
CA VAL A 164 8.72 15.47 1.80
C VAL A 164 8.94 13.97 1.88
N LEU A 165 8.12 13.20 1.16
CA LEU A 165 8.28 11.78 0.90
C LEU A 165 8.36 11.59 -0.62
N ASP A 166 9.59 11.39 -1.12
CA ASP A 166 9.88 11.17 -2.54
C ASP A 166 10.49 9.79 -2.74
N CYS A 167 9.94 9.03 -3.68
CA CYS A 167 10.45 7.70 -4.03
C CYS A 167 10.83 7.56 -5.51
N TRP A 168 10.72 8.63 -6.29
CA TRP A 168 10.98 8.63 -7.73
C TRP A 168 12.40 9.10 -8.06
N ARG A 169 12.85 10.22 -7.48
CA ARG A 169 14.17 10.83 -7.76
C ARG A 169 15.32 9.88 -7.47
N HIS A 170 15.13 8.98 -6.50
CA HIS A 170 16.15 8.05 -6.03
C HIS A 170 15.82 6.60 -6.37
N PHE A 171 15.33 6.35 -7.58
CA PHE A 171 15.29 5.00 -8.16
C PHE A 171 14.44 3.99 -7.36
N GLY A 172 13.31 4.43 -6.79
CA GLY A 172 12.47 3.59 -5.95
C GLY A 172 12.99 3.42 -4.52
N HIS A 173 13.91 4.28 -4.06
CA HIS A 173 14.27 4.41 -2.66
C HIS A 173 13.57 5.62 -2.06
N LEU A 174 12.93 5.43 -0.91
CA LEU A 174 12.27 6.53 -0.20
C LEU A 174 13.32 7.50 0.33
N ARG A 175 13.21 8.77 -0.05
CA ARG A 175 13.91 9.89 0.56
C ARG A 175 12.93 10.83 1.22
N TRP A 176 13.43 11.44 2.28
CA TRP A 176 12.66 12.38 3.06
C TRP A 176 13.57 13.41 3.72
N ASN A 177 13.01 14.60 3.90
CA ASN A 177 13.64 15.81 4.43
C ASN A 177 12.53 16.84 4.69
N ALA A 178 12.86 17.93 5.39
CA ALA A 178 11.94 19.05 5.53
C ALA A 178 11.70 19.70 4.16
N VAL A 179 10.46 20.12 3.89
CA VAL A 179 10.08 20.80 2.63
C VAL A 179 11.00 21.98 2.32
N THR A 180 11.39 22.74 3.35
CA THR A 180 12.26 23.92 3.22
C THR A 180 13.74 23.60 3.02
N ALA A 181 14.13 22.35 3.21
CA ALA A 181 15.50 21.86 3.03
C ALA A 181 15.64 20.94 1.80
N ASP A 182 14.60 20.85 0.97
CA ASP A 182 14.64 20.10 -0.28
C ASP A 182 15.27 20.92 -1.42
N GLU A 183 15.91 20.21 -2.34
CA GLU A 183 16.50 20.79 -3.55
C GLU A 183 15.41 21.29 -4.52
N ASP A 184 14.25 20.63 -4.52
CA ASP A 184 13.09 21.00 -5.32
C ASP A 184 12.16 21.96 -4.55
N PRO A 185 11.78 23.11 -5.14
CA PRO A 185 10.90 24.07 -4.48
C PRO A 185 9.42 23.63 -4.55
N TYR A 186 9.05 22.65 -3.73
CA TYR A 186 7.69 22.12 -3.71
C TYR A 186 6.66 23.18 -3.28
N VAL A 187 5.58 23.24 -4.05
CA VAL A 187 4.35 23.97 -3.70
C VAL A 187 3.19 23.00 -3.51
N GLU A 188 2.22 23.41 -2.71
CA GLU A 188 1.06 22.57 -2.39
C GLU A 188 0.00 22.64 -3.48
N ASN A 189 -0.46 21.48 -3.97
CA ASN A 189 -1.63 21.38 -4.85
C ASN A 189 -2.76 20.58 -4.18
N LYS A 190 -3.60 21.28 -3.42
CA LYS A 190 -4.74 20.68 -2.70
C LYS A 190 -5.76 20.04 -3.64
N ALA A 191 -5.99 20.64 -4.80
CA ALA A 191 -6.96 20.14 -5.76
C ALA A 191 -6.52 18.78 -6.33
N TYR A 192 -5.24 18.63 -6.66
CA TYR A 192 -4.71 17.35 -7.13
C TYR A 192 -4.77 16.28 -6.03
N ALA A 193 -4.41 16.64 -4.79
CA ALA A 193 -4.51 15.73 -3.66
C ALA A 193 -5.95 15.21 -3.45
N GLN A 194 -6.96 16.05 -3.67
CA GLN A 194 -8.38 15.66 -3.61
C GLN A 194 -8.77 14.78 -4.79
N PHE A 195 -8.33 15.12 -6.00
CA PHE A 195 -8.56 14.34 -7.21
C PHE A 195 -8.07 12.90 -7.08
N VAL A 196 -6.84 12.70 -6.60
CA VAL A 196 -6.25 11.36 -6.41
C VAL A 196 -7.08 10.52 -5.44
N ARG A 197 -7.49 11.10 -4.30
CA ARG A 197 -8.35 10.44 -3.32
C ARG A 197 -9.71 10.06 -3.89
N ALA A 198 -10.37 10.99 -4.57
CA ALA A 198 -11.67 10.76 -5.18
C ALA A 198 -11.61 9.65 -6.24
N ARG A 199 -10.57 9.66 -7.09
CA ARG A 199 -10.33 8.64 -8.11
C ARG A 199 -10.11 7.26 -7.49
N SER A 200 -9.33 7.18 -6.41
CA SER A 200 -9.08 5.94 -5.66
C SER A 200 -10.38 5.39 -5.03
N ALA A 201 -11.16 6.24 -4.36
CA ALA A 201 -12.45 5.85 -3.77
C ALA A 201 -13.43 5.32 -4.83
N ALA A 202 -13.52 5.98 -5.99
CA ALA A 202 -14.38 5.54 -7.10
C ALA A 202 -13.93 4.19 -7.71
N ALA A 203 -12.63 3.89 -7.73
CA ALA A 203 -12.12 2.59 -8.17
C ALA A 203 -12.50 1.47 -7.18
N THR A 204 -12.35 1.71 -5.88
CA THR A 204 -12.75 0.76 -4.83
C THR A 204 -14.25 0.46 -4.89
N ASN A 205 -15.08 1.49 -5.01
CA ASN A 205 -16.54 1.32 -5.08
C ASN A 205 -16.97 0.47 -6.28
N ARG A 206 -16.35 0.68 -7.46
CA ARG A 206 -16.61 -0.14 -8.66
C ARG A 206 -16.22 -1.60 -8.44
N HIS A 207 -15.08 -1.87 -7.82
CA HIS A 207 -14.64 -3.24 -7.54
C HIS A 207 -15.58 -3.95 -6.54
N VAL A 208 -16.00 -3.26 -5.48
CA VAL A 208 -16.97 -3.78 -4.50
C VAL A 208 -18.33 -4.07 -5.17
N ALA A 209 -18.82 -3.18 -6.02
CA ALA A 209 -20.05 -3.39 -6.78
C ALA A 209 -19.95 -4.63 -7.68
N PHE A 210 -18.86 -4.77 -8.44
CA PHE A 210 -18.62 -5.94 -9.30
C PHE A 210 -18.59 -7.26 -8.50
N GLN A 211 -17.86 -7.30 -7.37
CA GLN A 211 -17.82 -8.49 -6.51
C GLN A 211 -19.19 -8.84 -5.93
N THR A 212 -20.00 -7.84 -5.60
CA THR A 212 -21.36 -8.04 -5.07
C THR A 212 -22.27 -8.65 -6.15
N THR A 213 -22.19 -8.16 -7.38
CA THR A 213 -22.92 -8.71 -8.53
C THR A 213 -22.53 -10.17 -8.80
N ILE A 214 -21.24 -10.50 -8.80
CA ILE A 214 -20.77 -11.88 -9.00
C ILE A 214 -21.28 -12.83 -7.89
N LYS A 215 -21.26 -12.38 -6.62
CA LYS A 215 -21.79 -13.17 -5.50
C LYS A 215 -23.30 -13.37 -5.57
N ALA A 216 -24.05 -12.35 -6.02
CA ALA A 216 -25.50 -12.45 -6.21
C ALA A 216 -25.86 -13.48 -7.30
N ASN A 217 -25.20 -13.42 -8.45
CA ASN A 217 -25.44 -14.37 -9.55
C ASN A 217 -25.06 -15.82 -9.17
N ARG A 218 -23.99 -16.05 -8.40
CA ARG A 218 -23.68 -17.41 -7.91
C ARG A 218 -24.71 -17.97 -6.93
N LYS A 219 -25.48 -17.14 -6.24
CA LYS A 219 -26.55 -17.58 -5.33
C LYS A 219 -27.86 -17.87 -6.04
N SER A 220 -28.08 -17.33 -7.25
CA SER A 220 -29.26 -17.64 -8.06
C SER A 220 -29.12 -18.93 -8.88
N ASP A 221 -27.88 -19.40 -9.08
CA ASP A 221 -27.57 -20.59 -9.87
C ASP A 221 -27.47 -21.88 -9.03
N ASN A 222 -27.86 -21.83 -7.74
CA ASN A 222 -27.73 -22.91 -6.75
C ASN A 222 -29.06 -23.12 -6.02
#